data_AF-A0A9D5L5V2-F1
#
_entry.id   AF-A0A9D5L5V2-F1
#
_cell.length_a   1.000
_cell.length_b   1.000
_cell.length_c   1.000
_cell.angle_alpha   90.00
_cell.angle_beta   90.00
_cell.angle_gamma   90.00
#
_symmetry.space_group_name_H-M   'P 1'
#
loop_
_entity.id
_entity.type
_entity.pdbx_description
1 polymer ?
#
loop_
_entity_poly.entity_id
_entity_poly.type
_entity_poly.pdbx_seq_one_letter_code
_entity_poly.pdbx_strand_id
1 'polypeptide(L)'
;MSDETIIKAIGRLLPEGEEADGALSPAQVDALAERYPYFPLPAALLLRNDATLSEGERSRYAAMLARTATSPSVLAALLAEDEEPFYPDEKVTTPSTESAIDTFLSTYGNGPEDDEVLNRLIFNPTPDYAQMLAREEQHNLPDEPAAEPGSKDDLLNRFIIKQKRQEGSVPADEPQRIPATTVENRHSDDATTAPAPSDSSLLSESLAKIFIRQKQYERAFEIISQLSLKYPEKSVYFADQLRFLRKVINNRRHAAGKN
;
A
#
# COMPACT_ATOMS: atom_id res chain seq x y z
N MET A 1 13.39 31.76 22.80
CA MET A 1 13.19 32.90 23.73
C MET A 1 12.01 32.54 24.62
N SER A 2 12.01 32.92 25.90
CA SER A 2 10.84 32.66 26.75
C SER A 2 9.68 33.58 26.37
N ASP A 3 8.45 33.06 26.42
CA ASP A 3 7.23 33.81 26.11
C ASP A 3 7.10 35.07 26.99
N GLU A 4 7.57 35.01 28.24
CA GLU A 4 7.65 36.16 29.17
C GLU A 4 8.50 37.31 28.62
N THR A 5 9.63 37.01 27.96
CA THR A 5 10.49 38.03 27.34
C THR A 5 9.78 38.70 26.17
N ILE A 6 9.00 37.92 25.40
CA ILE A 6 8.25 38.40 24.24
C ILE A 6 7.08 39.26 24.69
N ILE A 7 6.34 38.84 25.72
CA ILE A 7 5.24 39.61 26.32
C ILE A 7 5.73 40.97 26.84
N LYS A 8 6.87 40.97 27.55
CA LYS A 8 7.50 42.22 28.02
C LYS A 8 7.94 43.14 26.87
N ALA A 9 8.37 42.58 25.75
CA ALA A 9 8.72 43.36 24.56
C ALA A 9 7.47 43.94 23.88
N ILE A 10 6.38 43.16 23.79
CA ILE A 10 5.08 43.60 23.24
C ILE A 10 4.46 44.70 24.12
N GLY A 11 4.60 44.61 25.44
CA GLY A 11 4.13 45.64 26.37
C GLY A 11 4.71 47.03 26.10
N ARG A 12 5.90 47.13 25.51
CA ARG A 12 6.50 48.43 25.09
C ARG A 12 5.83 49.06 23.87
N LEU A 13 5.03 48.30 23.13
CA LEU A 13 4.30 48.77 21.94
C LEU A 13 2.90 49.29 22.29
N LEU A 14 2.41 49.03 23.50
CA LEU A 14 1.16 49.59 23.99
C LEU A 14 1.32 51.09 24.31
N PRO A 15 0.27 51.90 24.07
CA PRO A 15 0.24 53.29 24.54
C PRO A 15 0.32 53.36 26.07
N GLU A 16 0.95 54.41 26.59
CA GLU A 16 1.46 54.51 27.96
C GLU A 16 0.48 54.11 29.08
N GLY A 17 0.91 53.19 29.96
CA GLY A 17 0.30 52.95 31.27
C GLY A 17 -0.13 51.51 31.57
N GLU A 18 -0.19 50.63 30.57
CA GLU A 18 -0.52 49.22 30.79
C GLU A 18 0.73 48.34 30.76
N GLU A 19 1.27 48.04 31.93
CA GLU A 19 2.28 46.99 32.05
C GLU A 19 1.62 45.63 31.81
N ALA A 20 2.13 44.89 30.82
CA ALA A 20 1.74 43.50 30.61
C ALA A 20 2.40 42.64 31.70
N ASP A 21 1.77 42.56 32.87
CA ASP A 21 2.18 41.71 33.98
C ASP A 21 1.94 40.24 33.62
N GLY A 22 2.91 39.66 32.89
CA GLY A 22 3.01 38.23 32.61
C GLY A 22 2.01 37.67 31.58
N ALA A 23 0.82 38.26 31.43
CA ALA A 23 -0.20 37.85 30.46
C ALA A 23 -0.79 39.06 29.72
N LEU A 24 -1.11 38.87 28.44
CA LEU A 24 -1.80 39.88 27.63
C LEU A 24 -3.31 39.76 27.86
N SER A 25 -4.01 40.88 28.02
CA SER A 25 -5.48 40.86 28.08
C SER A 25 -6.10 40.94 26.67
N PRO A 26 -7.35 40.48 26.47
CA PRO A 26 -8.05 40.59 25.18
C PRO A 26 -8.13 42.04 24.67
N ALA A 27 -8.32 43.01 25.57
CA ALA A 27 -8.37 44.43 25.22
C ALA A 27 -7.03 44.95 24.66
N GLN A 28 -5.92 44.47 25.21
CA GLN A 28 -4.57 44.82 24.75
C GLN A 28 -4.28 44.24 23.37
N VAL A 29 -4.71 43.01 23.13
CA VAL A 29 -4.58 42.35 21.82
C VAL A 29 -5.42 43.06 20.78
N ASP A 30 -6.65 43.47 21.12
CA ASP A 30 -7.52 44.24 20.22
C ASP A 30 -6.92 45.61 19.87
N ALA A 31 -6.39 46.35 20.85
CA ALA A 31 -5.72 47.63 20.61
C ALA A 31 -4.47 47.48 19.71
N LEU A 32 -3.71 46.40 19.89
CA LEU A 32 -2.56 46.08 19.04
C LEU A 32 -2.99 45.64 17.64
N ALA A 33 -4.10 44.92 17.51
CA ALA A 33 -4.66 44.50 16.22
C ALA A 33 -5.10 45.69 15.36
N GLU A 34 -5.69 46.71 15.98
CA GLU A 34 -6.07 47.94 15.31
C GLU A 34 -4.85 48.74 14.83
N ARG A 35 -3.81 48.81 15.65
CA ARG A 35 -2.59 49.57 15.33
C ARG A 35 -1.64 48.84 14.38
N TYR A 36 -1.58 47.51 14.49
CA TYR A 36 -0.69 46.63 13.73
C TYR A 36 -1.46 45.41 13.17
N PRO A 37 -2.21 45.56 12.06
CA PRO A 37 -3.11 44.53 11.55
C PRO A 37 -2.44 43.21 11.13
N TYR A 38 -1.14 43.23 10.83
CA TYR A 38 -0.35 42.07 10.39
C TYR A 38 0.57 41.52 11.49
N PHE A 39 0.26 41.81 12.76
CA PHE A 39 1.07 41.36 13.89
C PHE A 39 0.44 40.14 14.58
N PRO A 40 0.87 38.90 14.27
CA PRO A 40 0.20 37.68 14.76
C PRO A 40 0.56 37.30 16.20
N LEU A 41 1.69 37.78 16.72
CA LEU A 41 2.26 37.30 17.99
C LEU A 41 1.37 37.58 19.23
N PRO A 42 0.73 38.76 19.39
CA PRO A 42 -0.13 39.01 20.54
C PRO A 42 -1.32 38.05 20.60
N ALA A 43 -1.96 37.79 19.46
CA ALA A 43 -3.07 36.84 19.37
C ALA A 43 -2.61 35.40 19.62
N ALA A 44 -1.42 35.02 19.16
CA ALA A 44 -0.86 33.68 19.38
C ALA A 44 -0.54 33.43 20.85
N LEU A 45 0.08 34.41 21.52
CA LEU A 45 0.41 34.33 22.93
C LEU A 45 -0.84 34.33 23.82
N LEU A 46 -1.86 35.12 23.46
CA LEU A 46 -3.14 35.11 24.15
C LEU A 46 -3.80 33.72 24.08
N LEU A 47 -3.88 33.13 22.88
CA LEU A 47 -4.49 31.80 22.68
C LEU A 47 -3.72 30.66 23.37
N ARG A 48 -2.39 30.77 23.48
CA ARG A 48 -1.54 29.79 24.15
C ARG A 48 -1.62 29.87 25.66
N ASN A 49 -1.65 31.08 26.21
CA ASN A 49 -1.44 31.32 27.64
C ASN A 49 -2.74 31.49 28.43
N ASP A 50 -3.82 31.96 27.79
CA ASP A 50 -5.07 32.24 28.47
C ASP A 50 -6.10 31.12 28.25
N ALA A 51 -6.33 30.33 29.29
CA ALA A 51 -7.33 29.25 29.29
C ALA A 51 -8.76 29.75 29.61
N THR A 52 -8.95 31.04 29.91
CA THR A 52 -10.23 31.60 30.37
C THR A 52 -11.10 32.19 29.25
N LEU A 53 -10.57 32.26 28.02
CA LEU A 53 -11.28 32.76 26.85
C LEU A 53 -12.54 31.94 26.55
N SER A 54 -13.62 32.64 26.21
CA SER A 54 -14.82 32.00 25.68
C SER A 54 -14.54 31.35 24.31
N GLU A 55 -15.34 30.34 23.94
CA GLU A 55 -15.21 29.67 22.64
C GLU A 55 -15.33 30.66 21.45
N GLY A 56 -16.18 31.68 21.59
CA GLY A 56 -16.35 32.74 20.60
C GLY A 56 -15.12 33.64 20.46
N GLU A 57 -14.49 34.05 21.57
CA GLU A 57 -13.26 34.84 21.56
C GLU A 57 -12.10 34.03 21.00
N ARG A 58 -11.99 32.76 21.40
CA ARG A 58 -10.96 31.83 20.90
C ARG A 58 -11.07 31.67 19.38
N SER A 59 -12.28 31.47 18.86
CA SER A 59 -12.54 31.38 17.42
C SER A 59 -12.17 32.67 16.68
N ARG A 60 -12.51 33.84 17.25
CA ARG A 60 -12.19 35.14 16.67
C ARG A 60 -10.68 35.37 16.56
N TYR A 61 -9.92 35.12 17.63
CA TYR A 61 -8.45 35.28 17.60
C TYR A 61 -7.77 34.23 16.72
N ALA A 62 -8.27 32.99 16.69
CA ALA A 62 -7.78 31.96 15.78
C ALA A 62 -8.01 32.35 14.30
N ALA A 63 -9.17 32.91 13.98
CA ALA A 63 -9.46 33.43 12.64
C ALA A 63 -8.55 34.61 12.27
N MET A 64 -8.24 35.50 13.22
CA MET A 64 -7.28 36.59 13.02
C MET A 64 -5.87 36.05 12.70
N LEU A 65 -5.43 35.01 13.40
CA LEU A 65 -4.17 34.30 13.14
C LEU A 65 -4.15 33.62 11.77
N ALA A 66 -5.22 32.91 11.42
CA ALA A 66 -5.35 32.26 10.12
C ALA A 66 -5.24 33.24 8.94
N ARG A 67 -5.70 34.49 9.12
CA ARG A 67 -5.58 35.54 8.10
C ARG A 67 -4.16 36.07 7.91
N THR A 68 -3.31 35.95 8.93
CA THR A 68 -1.93 36.45 8.93
C THR A 68 -0.90 35.34 8.66
N ALA A 69 -1.28 34.08 8.85
CA ALA A 69 -0.43 32.93 8.55
C ALA A 69 -0.28 32.71 7.03
N THR A 70 0.95 32.44 6.60
CA THR A 70 1.27 32.16 5.19
C THR A 70 1.03 30.71 4.78
N SER A 71 1.02 29.79 5.74
CA SER A 71 0.79 28.36 5.52
C SER A 71 0.20 27.67 6.76
N PRO A 72 -0.44 26.50 6.62
CA PRO A 72 -0.96 25.72 7.75
C PRO A 72 0.10 25.41 8.80
N SER A 73 1.32 25.06 8.38
CA SER A 73 2.43 24.76 9.29
C SER A 73 2.87 25.97 10.11
N VAL A 74 2.80 27.19 9.54
CA VAL A 74 3.09 28.42 10.30
C VAL A 74 2.00 28.70 11.32
N LEU A 75 0.73 28.44 10.98
CA LEU A 75 -0.37 28.56 11.92
C LEU A 75 -0.24 27.56 13.07
N ALA A 76 0.07 26.30 12.80
CA ALA A 76 0.30 25.28 13.82
C ALA A 76 1.48 25.66 14.74
N ALA A 77 2.59 26.12 14.16
CA ALA A 77 3.73 26.61 14.92
C ALA A 77 3.37 27.79 15.84
N LEU A 78 2.55 28.73 15.36
CA LEU A 78 2.07 29.87 16.16
C LEU A 78 1.13 29.40 17.29
N LEU A 79 0.30 28.39 17.06
CA LEU A 79 -0.61 27.86 18.08
C LEU A 79 0.07 26.93 19.10
N ALA A 80 1.34 26.57 18.92
CA ALA A 80 1.99 25.46 19.67
C ALA A 80 1.21 24.15 19.55
N GLU A 81 0.46 23.97 18.47
CA GLU A 81 -0.14 22.67 18.20
C GLU A 81 0.99 21.80 17.64
N ASP A 82 1.42 20.82 18.45
CA ASP A 82 2.25 19.73 17.92
C ASP A 82 1.41 19.06 16.83
N GLU A 83 1.82 19.23 15.57
CA GLU A 83 1.25 18.47 14.46
C GLU A 83 1.61 17.00 14.66
N GLU A 84 0.88 16.29 15.52
CA GLU A 84 0.78 14.85 15.35
C GLU A 84 0.10 14.64 14.01
N PRO A 85 0.79 14.06 13.01
CA PRO A 85 0.20 13.85 11.71
C PRO A 85 -1.06 12.98 11.91
N PHE A 86 -2.18 13.41 11.33
CA PHE A 86 -3.47 12.70 11.43
C PHE A 86 -3.34 11.21 11.05
N TYR A 87 -2.37 10.91 10.19
CA TYR A 87 -1.85 9.57 9.98
C TYR A 87 -0.44 9.48 10.57
N PRO A 88 -0.25 8.88 11.75
CA PRO A 88 1.10 8.55 12.21
C PRO A 88 1.74 7.65 11.15
N ASP A 89 3.03 7.88 10.87
CA ASP A 89 3.78 6.96 10.01
C ASP A 89 3.71 5.57 10.63
N GLU A 90 2.84 4.73 10.06
CA GLU A 90 2.69 3.35 10.49
C GLU A 90 4.06 2.72 10.33
N LYS A 91 4.66 2.32 11.46
CA LYS A 91 5.90 1.56 11.43
C LYS A 91 5.54 0.20 10.83
N VAL A 92 5.56 0.11 9.50
CA VAL A 92 5.35 -1.14 8.79
C VAL A 92 6.51 -2.06 9.17
N THR A 93 6.34 -2.81 10.24
CA THR A 93 7.20 -3.95 10.55
C THR A 93 6.81 -5.01 9.53
N THR A 94 7.49 -5.04 8.39
CA THR A 94 7.35 -6.17 7.48
C THR A 94 7.85 -7.41 8.22
N PRO A 95 6.98 -8.38 8.56
CA PRO A 95 7.45 -9.62 9.16
C PRO A 95 8.50 -10.26 8.23
N SER A 96 9.54 -10.87 8.79
CA SER A 96 10.47 -11.67 8.00
C SER A 96 9.71 -12.80 7.31
N THR A 97 10.20 -13.28 6.17
CA THR A 97 9.60 -14.41 5.45
C THR A 97 9.39 -15.62 6.36
N GLU A 98 10.35 -15.92 7.24
CA GLU A 98 10.25 -17.00 8.22
C GLU A 98 9.13 -16.74 9.23
N SER A 99 9.06 -15.54 9.82
CA SER A 99 7.99 -15.20 10.77
C SER A 99 6.59 -15.23 10.14
N ALA A 100 6.47 -14.87 8.87
CA ALA A 100 5.21 -14.94 8.13
C ALA A 100 4.80 -16.40 7.90
N ILE A 101 5.75 -17.27 7.52
CA ILE A 101 5.51 -18.70 7.33
C ILE A 101 5.13 -19.35 8.68
N ASP A 102 5.84 -19.04 9.76
CA ASP A 102 5.56 -19.59 11.09
C ASP A 102 4.20 -19.14 11.61
N THR A 103 3.87 -17.85 11.45
CA THR A 103 2.55 -17.32 11.82
C THR A 103 1.45 -18.02 11.02
N PHE A 104 1.65 -18.20 9.72
CA PHE A 104 0.68 -18.86 8.84
C PHE A 104 0.48 -20.34 9.20
N LEU A 105 1.55 -21.12 9.36
CA LEU A 105 1.47 -22.52 9.75
C LEU A 105 0.89 -22.71 11.15
N SER A 106 1.18 -21.81 12.08
CA SER A 106 0.56 -21.84 13.42
C SER A 106 -0.93 -21.53 13.40
N THR A 107 -1.39 -20.71 12.44
CA THR A 107 -2.79 -20.28 12.32
C THR A 107 -3.65 -21.29 11.57
N TYR A 108 -3.08 -21.99 10.57
CA TYR A 108 -3.81 -22.86 9.63
C TYR A 108 -3.26 -24.29 9.54
N GLY A 109 -2.43 -24.74 10.48
CA GLY A 109 -1.78 -26.06 10.42
C GLY A 109 -2.27 -27.08 11.44
N ASN A 110 -3.39 -26.83 12.14
CA ASN A 110 -3.76 -27.60 13.33
C ASN A 110 -4.93 -28.59 13.13
N GLY A 111 -5.42 -28.81 11.91
CA GLY A 111 -6.46 -29.81 11.69
C GLY A 111 -6.86 -30.08 10.23
N PRO A 112 -7.65 -31.14 10.01
CA PRO A 112 -8.13 -31.51 8.67
C PRO A 112 -9.07 -30.47 8.04
N GLU A 113 -9.78 -29.68 8.86
CA GLU A 113 -10.57 -28.55 8.37
C GLU A 113 -9.68 -27.40 7.90
N ASP A 114 -8.54 -27.19 8.57
CA ASP A 114 -7.57 -26.18 8.16
C ASP A 114 -6.92 -26.55 6.83
N ASP A 115 -6.69 -27.85 6.55
CA ASP A 115 -6.14 -28.33 5.28
C ASP A 115 -7.06 -28.00 4.08
N GLU A 116 -8.38 -28.04 4.26
CA GLU A 116 -9.34 -27.66 3.21
C GLU A 116 -9.32 -26.15 2.96
N VAL A 117 -9.25 -25.35 4.04
CA VAL A 117 -9.12 -23.89 3.97
C VAL A 117 -7.78 -23.50 3.35
N LEU A 118 -6.71 -24.23 3.69
CA LEU A 118 -5.36 -24.05 3.18
C LEU A 118 -5.30 -24.35 1.68
N ASN A 119 -5.88 -25.47 1.26
CA ASN A 119 -6.01 -25.81 -0.15
C ASN A 119 -6.83 -24.75 -0.91
N ARG A 120 -7.90 -24.23 -0.31
CA ARG A 120 -8.69 -23.15 -0.90
C ARG A 120 -7.88 -21.86 -1.04
N LEU A 121 -7.13 -21.45 -0.01
CA LEU A 121 -6.33 -20.22 -0.03
C LEU A 121 -5.12 -20.30 -0.97
N ILE A 122 -4.48 -21.46 -1.07
CA ILE A 122 -3.28 -21.65 -1.90
C ILE A 122 -3.65 -21.86 -3.37
N PHE A 123 -4.67 -22.66 -3.66
CA PHE A 123 -5.01 -23.07 -5.02
C PHE A 123 -6.21 -22.31 -5.62
N ASN A 124 -7.03 -21.64 -4.80
CA ASN A 124 -8.17 -20.83 -5.25
C ASN A 124 -8.35 -19.54 -4.42
N PRO A 125 -7.37 -18.62 -4.45
CA PRO A 125 -7.30 -17.47 -3.55
C PRO A 125 -8.43 -16.44 -3.76
N THR A 126 -9.09 -16.46 -4.91
CA THR A 126 -10.27 -15.64 -5.19
C THR A 126 -11.51 -16.51 -5.03
N PRO A 127 -12.52 -16.14 -4.22
CA PRO A 127 -13.81 -16.79 -4.33
C PRO A 127 -14.28 -16.53 -5.76
N ASP A 128 -14.35 -17.60 -6.57
CA ASP A 128 -14.82 -17.51 -7.94
C ASP A 128 -16.24 -16.94 -7.90
N TYR A 129 -16.36 -15.64 -8.20
CA TYR A 129 -17.59 -14.89 -8.11
C TYR A 129 -18.67 -15.54 -9.01
N ALA A 130 -18.25 -16.20 -10.09
CA ALA A 130 -19.12 -16.99 -10.94
C ALA A 130 -19.74 -18.19 -10.18
N GLN A 131 -18.98 -18.88 -9.33
CA GLN A 131 -19.51 -19.98 -8.50
C GLN A 131 -20.43 -19.47 -7.39
N MET A 132 -20.13 -18.30 -6.80
CA MET A 132 -20.98 -17.70 -5.79
C MET A 132 -22.34 -17.30 -6.39
N LEU A 133 -22.32 -16.59 -7.53
CA LEU A 133 -23.53 -16.27 -8.29
C LEU A 133 -24.30 -17.52 -8.70
N ALA A 134 -23.62 -18.56 -9.19
CA ALA A 134 -24.27 -19.81 -9.57
C ALA A 134 -24.96 -20.51 -8.38
N ARG A 135 -24.37 -20.46 -7.17
CA ARG A 135 -24.99 -20.99 -5.95
C ARG A 135 -26.18 -20.16 -5.50
N GLU A 136 -26.05 -18.83 -5.51
CA GLU A 136 -27.16 -17.92 -5.18
C GLU A 136 -28.33 -18.09 -6.17
N GLU A 137 -28.05 -18.18 -7.46
CA GLU A 137 -29.04 -18.45 -8.50
C GLU A 137 -29.70 -19.82 -8.36
N GLN A 138 -29.03 -20.82 -7.76
CA GLN A 138 -29.63 -22.12 -7.44
C GLN A 138 -30.50 -22.05 -6.19
N HIS A 139 -30.05 -21.35 -5.16
CA HIS A 139 -30.78 -21.17 -3.90
C HIS A 139 -32.04 -20.31 -4.09
N ASN A 140 -32.00 -19.35 -5.01
CA ASN A 140 -33.12 -18.47 -5.34
C ASN A 140 -34.12 -19.08 -6.33
N LEU A 141 -34.01 -20.37 -6.69
CA LEU A 141 -35.05 -21.01 -7.50
C LEU A 141 -36.33 -21.18 -6.67
N PRO A 142 -37.51 -20.93 -7.25
CA PRO A 142 -38.77 -21.28 -6.63
C PRO A 142 -38.92 -22.81 -6.50
N ASP A 143 -39.34 -23.27 -5.33
CA ASP A 143 -39.70 -24.68 -5.09
C ASP A 143 -41.00 -25.06 -5.82
N GLU A 144 -41.04 -26.25 -6.45
CA GLU A 144 -42.30 -26.80 -6.99
C GLU A 144 -43.05 -27.66 -5.96
N PRO A 145 -44.39 -27.52 -5.84
CA PRO A 145 -45.25 -26.39 -6.22
C PRO A 145 -45.52 -25.48 -5.01
N ALA A 146 -44.90 -24.32 -4.96
CA ALA A 146 -45.15 -23.33 -3.90
C ALA A 146 -46.47 -22.52 -4.07
N ALA A 147 -47.22 -22.70 -5.17
CA ALA A 147 -48.40 -21.91 -5.51
C ALA A 147 -49.60 -22.76 -5.97
N GLU A 148 -50.81 -22.17 -5.94
CA GLU A 148 -52.02 -22.83 -6.42
C GLU A 148 -51.96 -23.17 -7.93
N PRO A 149 -52.34 -24.39 -8.32
CA PRO A 149 -52.23 -24.85 -9.70
C PRO A 149 -53.06 -23.98 -10.65
N GLY A 150 -52.39 -23.37 -11.63
CA GLY A 150 -53.02 -22.47 -12.61
C GLY A 150 -53.00 -20.98 -12.24
N SER A 151 -52.43 -20.59 -11.10
CA SER A 151 -52.12 -19.19 -10.78
C SER A 151 -51.10 -18.61 -11.77
N LYS A 152 -51.09 -17.27 -11.91
CA LYS A 152 -50.04 -16.56 -12.68
C LYS A 152 -48.65 -16.88 -12.12
N ASP A 153 -48.55 -17.05 -10.81
CA ASP A 153 -47.28 -17.32 -10.13
C ASP A 153 -46.78 -18.75 -10.43
N ASP A 154 -47.69 -19.72 -10.57
CA ASP A 154 -47.39 -21.10 -10.97
C ASP A 154 -46.86 -21.15 -12.43
N LEU A 155 -47.48 -20.39 -13.33
CA LEU A 155 -47.02 -20.25 -14.71
C LEU A 155 -45.65 -19.57 -14.81
N LEU A 156 -45.38 -18.56 -13.98
CA LEU A 156 -44.11 -17.85 -13.92
C LEU A 156 -43.00 -18.76 -13.37
N ASN A 157 -43.25 -19.47 -12.26
CA ASN A 157 -42.29 -20.40 -11.68
C ASN A 157 -41.91 -21.52 -12.67
N ARG A 158 -42.92 -22.10 -13.34
CA ARG A 158 -42.69 -23.13 -14.36
C ARG A 158 -41.92 -22.60 -15.57
N PHE A 159 -42.10 -21.32 -15.92
CA PHE A 159 -41.34 -20.66 -16.99
C PHE A 159 -39.86 -20.47 -16.60
N ILE A 160 -39.60 -19.94 -15.41
CA ILE A 160 -38.24 -19.72 -14.87
C ILE A 160 -37.46 -21.06 -14.82
N ILE A 161 -38.10 -22.12 -14.31
CA ILE A 161 -37.50 -23.47 -14.24
C ILE A 161 -37.22 -24.02 -15.65
N LYS A 162 -38.14 -23.82 -16.60
CA LYS A 162 -37.98 -24.31 -17.98
C LYS A 162 -36.84 -23.60 -18.71
N GLN A 163 -36.70 -22.29 -18.54
CA GLN A 163 -35.63 -21.51 -19.18
C GLN A 163 -34.26 -21.95 -18.66
N LYS A 164 -34.09 -22.14 -17.34
CA LYS A 164 -32.83 -22.62 -16.74
C LYS A 164 -32.41 -24.00 -17.26
N ARG A 165 -33.36 -24.91 -17.52
CA ARG A 165 -33.09 -26.22 -18.12
C ARG A 165 -32.67 -26.14 -19.59
N GLN A 166 -33.06 -25.08 -20.31
CA GLN A 166 -32.73 -24.88 -21.72
C GLN A 166 -31.42 -24.13 -21.94
N GLU A 167 -31.10 -23.16 -21.08
CA GLU A 167 -29.89 -22.33 -21.23
C GLU A 167 -28.60 -23.06 -20.83
N GLY A 168 -28.70 -24.25 -20.23
CA GLY A 168 -27.55 -25.04 -19.81
C GLY A 168 -26.88 -24.41 -18.60
N SER A 169 -26.72 -25.20 -17.54
CA SER A 169 -25.82 -24.83 -16.46
C SER A 169 -24.44 -24.52 -17.06
N VAL A 170 -23.89 -23.34 -16.76
CA VAL A 170 -22.45 -23.06 -16.85
C VAL A 170 -21.72 -24.33 -16.44
N PRO A 171 -20.73 -24.83 -17.21
CA PRO A 171 -20.16 -26.15 -16.98
C PRO A 171 -19.74 -26.24 -15.52
N ALA A 172 -20.40 -27.13 -14.77
CA ALA A 172 -19.87 -27.63 -13.53
C ALA A 172 -18.63 -28.44 -13.93
N ASP A 173 -17.53 -27.73 -14.14
CA ASP A 173 -16.21 -28.33 -14.17
C ASP A 173 -15.93 -28.72 -12.72
N GLU A 174 -16.54 -29.81 -12.28
CA GLU A 174 -16.01 -30.61 -11.19
C GLU A 174 -14.61 -31.00 -11.69
N PRO A 175 -13.52 -30.48 -11.10
CA PRO A 175 -12.21 -30.79 -11.61
C PRO A 175 -12.02 -32.30 -11.45
N GLN A 176 -11.96 -32.98 -12.59
CA GLN A 176 -11.65 -34.41 -12.65
C GLN A 176 -10.44 -34.65 -11.76
N ARG A 177 -10.58 -35.52 -10.75
CA ARG A 177 -9.48 -35.98 -9.91
C ARG A 177 -8.31 -36.36 -10.80
N ILE A 178 -7.28 -35.52 -10.83
CA ILE A 178 -5.98 -35.88 -11.40
C ILE A 178 -5.49 -37.09 -10.59
N PRO A 179 -5.29 -38.28 -11.20
CA PRO A 179 -4.76 -39.42 -10.48
C PRO A 179 -3.37 -39.05 -9.95
N ALA A 180 -3.16 -39.31 -8.66
CA ALA A 180 -1.91 -39.09 -7.96
C ALA A 180 -0.80 -40.01 -8.51
N THR A 181 -0.24 -39.63 -9.66
CA THR A 181 1.01 -40.17 -10.17
C THR A 181 1.81 -39.01 -10.73
N THR A 182 2.97 -38.78 -10.10
CA THR A 182 4.05 -37.86 -10.48
C THR A 182 3.76 -36.36 -10.36
N VAL A 183 3.85 -35.83 -9.13
CA VAL A 183 4.24 -34.43 -8.89
C VAL A 183 5.78 -34.37 -9.03
N GLU A 184 6.25 -34.25 -10.27
CA GLU A 184 7.49 -33.51 -10.50
C GLU A 184 7.16 -32.03 -10.40
N ASN A 185 7.86 -31.31 -9.52
CA ASN A 185 7.82 -29.86 -9.44
C ASN A 185 8.02 -29.23 -10.82
N ARG A 186 6.94 -28.76 -11.45
CA ARG A 186 6.97 -27.94 -12.66
C ARG A 186 6.29 -26.61 -12.37
N HIS A 187 7.13 -25.62 -12.05
CA HIS A 187 6.77 -24.24 -12.33
C HIS A 187 6.84 -24.05 -13.84
N SER A 188 5.66 -23.83 -14.43
CA SER A 188 5.40 -23.17 -15.73
C SER A 188 6.23 -23.63 -16.93
N ASP A 189 5.63 -24.52 -17.73
CA ASP A 189 5.87 -24.61 -19.17
C ASP A 189 4.50 -24.46 -19.86
N ASP A 190 4.22 -23.30 -20.45
CA ASP A 190 3.35 -23.20 -21.62
C ASP A 190 4.26 -22.97 -22.83
N ALA A 191 4.47 -24.04 -23.57
CA ALA A 191 5.05 -24.04 -24.90
C ALA A 191 3.92 -24.41 -25.87
N THR A 192 3.40 -23.42 -26.61
CA THR A 192 2.71 -23.69 -27.87
C THR A 192 3.73 -23.61 -29.01
N THR A 193 3.86 -24.74 -29.71
CA THR A 193 4.72 -25.05 -30.86
C THR A 193 4.59 -24.11 -32.06
N ALA A 194 5.71 -23.57 -32.55
CA ALA A 194 6.17 -23.62 -33.96
C ALA A 194 7.59 -22.99 -34.11
N PRO A 195 8.40 -23.37 -35.10
CA PRO A 195 9.84 -23.56 -34.90
C PRO A 195 10.74 -22.36 -35.26
N ALA A 196 11.89 -22.34 -34.56
CA ALA A 196 13.16 -21.64 -34.84
C ALA A 196 13.28 -20.15 -34.46
N PRO A 197 14.53 -19.67 -34.27
CA PRO A 197 15.33 -19.86 -33.08
C PRO A 197 15.52 -18.52 -32.35
N SER A 198 15.25 -18.46 -31.05
CA SER A 198 16.12 -17.71 -30.13
C SER A 198 15.72 -18.01 -28.70
N ASP A 199 16.64 -18.61 -27.96
CA ASP A 199 16.64 -18.77 -26.50
C ASP A 199 16.67 -17.42 -25.75
N SER A 200 16.31 -16.33 -26.41
CA SER A 200 16.39 -14.97 -25.90
C SER A 200 15.23 -14.60 -24.98
N SER A 201 14.11 -15.35 -25.03
CA SER A 201 12.88 -15.00 -24.30
C SER A 201 12.94 -15.28 -22.80
N LEU A 202 13.86 -16.15 -22.34
CA LEU A 202 14.00 -16.49 -20.92
C LEU A 202 15.12 -15.71 -20.20
N LEU A 203 15.78 -14.77 -20.88
CA LEU A 203 16.91 -14.06 -20.30
C LEU A 203 16.46 -12.85 -19.48
N SER A 204 16.83 -12.85 -18.19
CA SER A 204 16.53 -11.76 -17.27
C SER A 204 17.72 -11.43 -16.37
N GLU A 205 17.71 -10.23 -15.79
CA GLU A 205 18.75 -9.77 -14.87
C GLU A 205 18.82 -10.63 -13.60
N SER A 206 17.66 -11.08 -13.10
CA SER A 206 17.59 -11.98 -11.94
C SER A 206 18.25 -13.32 -12.23
N LEU A 207 18.06 -13.86 -13.44
CA LEU A 207 18.71 -15.09 -13.91
C LEU A 207 20.23 -14.92 -13.96
N ALA A 208 20.73 -13.80 -14.51
CA ALA A 208 22.16 -13.49 -14.47
C ALA A 208 22.70 -13.43 -13.03
N LYS A 209 21.96 -12.79 -12.11
CA LYS A 209 22.33 -12.70 -10.69
C LYS A 209 22.41 -14.07 -10.01
N ILE A 210 21.52 -15.00 -10.36
CA ILE A 210 21.58 -16.40 -9.90
C ILE A 210 22.86 -17.08 -10.38
N PHE A 211 23.23 -16.94 -11.66
CA PHE A 211 24.47 -17.53 -12.18
C PHE A 211 25.73 -16.92 -11.54
N ILE A 212 25.73 -15.63 -11.22
CA ILE A 212 26.84 -15.00 -10.48
C ILE A 212 26.98 -15.63 -9.08
N ARG A 213 25.87 -15.85 -8.37
CA ARG A 213 25.85 -16.53 -7.06
C ARG A 213 26.34 -17.97 -7.15
N GLN A 214 25.96 -18.69 -8.21
CA GLN A 214 26.44 -20.04 -8.52
C GLN A 214 27.90 -20.07 -9.02
N LYS A 215 28.58 -18.91 -9.10
CA LYS A 215 29.94 -18.74 -9.63
C LYS A 215 30.09 -19.21 -11.09
N GLN A 216 29.01 -19.22 -11.86
CA GLN A 216 29.01 -19.49 -13.30
C GLN A 216 29.08 -18.17 -14.07
N TYR A 217 30.25 -17.52 -14.02
CA TYR A 217 30.43 -16.16 -14.53
C TYR A 217 30.34 -16.06 -16.06
N GLU A 218 30.69 -17.12 -16.79
CA GLU A 218 30.62 -17.16 -18.27
C GLU A 218 29.17 -17.10 -18.76
N ARG A 219 28.29 -17.92 -18.17
CA ARG A 219 26.84 -17.88 -18.45
C ARG A 219 26.22 -16.55 -18.03
N ALA A 220 26.59 -16.01 -16.87
CA ALA A 220 26.13 -14.69 -16.47
C ALA A 220 26.56 -13.60 -17.47
N PHE A 221 27.78 -13.68 -18.01
CA PHE A 221 28.30 -12.73 -18.99
C PHE A 221 27.50 -12.75 -20.30
N GLU A 222 27.17 -13.94 -20.81
CA GLU A 222 26.35 -14.11 -22.00
C GLU A 222 24.96 -13.48 -21.84
N ILE A 223 24.31 -13.72 -20.69
CA ILE A 223 22.98 -13.20 -20.40
C ILE A 223 22.98 -11.68 -20.31
N ILE A 224 23.91 -11.10 -19.55
CA ILE A 224 24.04 -9.64 -19.45
C ILE A 224 24.38 -9.01 -20.82
N SER A 225 25.19 -9.68 -21.66
CA SER A 225 25.49 -9.22 -23.01
C SER A 225 24.24 -9.17 -23.89
N GLN A 226 23.39 -10.20 -23.84
CA GLN A 226 22.15 -10.22 -24.60
C GLN A 226 21.13 -9.21 -24.06
N LEU A 227 21.08 -9.01 -22.74
CA LEU A 227 20.23 -7.99 -22.12
C LEU A 227 20.65 -6.58 -22.51
N SER A 228 21.96 -6.33 -22.68
CA SER A 228 22.47 -5.02 -23.11
C SER A 228 22.02 -4.63 -24.52
N LEU A 229 21.85 -5.61 -25.41
CA LEU A 229 21.33 -5.41 -26.75
C LEU A 229 19.83 -5.10 -26.74
N LYS A 230 19.07 -5.67 -25.80
CA LYS A 230 17.62 -5.43 -25.66
C LYS A 230 17.30 -4.08 -25.01
N TYR A 231 18.15 -3.59 -24.11
CA TYR A 231 17.90 -2.38 -23.33
C TYR A 231 19.07 -1.38 -23.43
N PRO A 232 19.22 -0.69 -24.59
CA PRO A 232 20.34 0.23 -24.81
C PRO A 232 20.34 1.45 -23.88
N GLU A 233 19.18 1.84 -23.36
CA GLU A 233 19.02 2.93 -22.37
C GLU A 233 19.87 2.71 -21.11
N LYS A 234 20.14 1.45 -20.74
CA LYS A 234 20.95 1.06 -19.58
C LYS A 234 22.39 0.67 -19.96
N SER A 235 22.90 1.14 -21.11
CA SER A 235 24.22 0.77 -21.63
C SER A 235 25.37 0.95 -20.64
N VAL A 236 25.41 2.07 -19.91
CA VAL A 236 26.44 2.35 -18.88
C VAL A 236 26.44 1.28 -17.78
N TYR A 237 25.24 0.91 -17.29
CA TYR A 237 25.07 -0.10 -16.26
C TYR A 237 25.59 -1.47 -16.70
N PHE A 238 25.18 -1.91 -17.89
CA PHE A 238 25.62 -3.19 -18.44
C PHE A 238 27.13 -3.22 -18.73
N ALA A 239 27.70 -2.10 -19.20
CA ALA A 239 29.14 -1.99 -19.42
C ALA A 239 29.93 -2.23 -18.11
N ASP A 240 29.47 -1.67 -16.99
CA ASP A 240 30.10 -1.90 -15.70
C ASP A 240 29.97 -3.35 -15.22
N GLN A 241 28.79 -3.96 -15.37
CA GLN A 241 28.58 -5.36 -15.01
C GLN A 241 29.44 -6.31 -15.86
N LEU A 242 29.51 -6.10 -17.17
CA LEU A 242 30.34 -6.89 -18.08
C LEU A 242 31.82 -6.73 -17.75
N ARG A 243 32.28 -5.51 -17.42
CA ARG A 243 33.66 -5.24 -16.99
C ARG A 243 33.99 -6.00 -15.69
N PHE A 244 33.07 -5.99 -14.73
CA PHE A 244 33.22 -6.74 -13.48
C PHE A 244 33.33 -8.25 -13.75
N LEU A 245 32.39 -8.82 -14.50
CA LEU A 245 32.38 -10.25 -14.83
C LEU A 245 33.63 -10.68 -15.58
N ARG A 246 34.08 -9.89 -16.56
CA ARG A 246 35.32 -10.15 -17.30
C ARG A 246 36.54 -10.18 -16.39
N LYS A 247 36.63 -9.26 -15.42
CA LYS A 247 37.71 -9.24 -14.43
C LYS A 247 37.68 -10.48 -13.53
N VAL A 248 36.50 -10.91 -13.08
CA VAL A 248 36.33 -12.10 -12.24
C VAL A 248 36.70 -13.37 -13.01
N ILE A 249 36.25 -13.50 -14.27
CA ILE A 249 36.59 -14.64 -15.14
C ILE A 249 38.10 -14.73 -15.34
N ASN A 250 38.76 -13.62 -15.68
CA ASN A 250 40.22 -13.59 -15.85
C ASN A 250 40.95 -13.98 -14.56
N ASN A 251 40.56 -13.43 -13.41
CA ASN A 251 41.15 -13.78 -12.12
C ASN A 251 41.01 -15.28 -11.83
N ARG A 252 39.84 -15.86 -12.07
CA ARG A 252 39.62 -17.29 -11.91
C ARG A 252 40.50 -18.15 -12.82
N ARG A 253 40.67 -17.75 -14.09
CA ARG A 253 41.54 -18.46 -15.04
C ARG A 253 43.00 -18.43 -14.58
N HIS A 254 43.48 -17.29 -14.08
CA HIS A 254 44.83 -17.18 -13.52
C HIS A 254 45.01 -17.94 -12.21
N ALA A 255 43.99 -18.02 -11.35
CA ALA A 255 44.02 -18.80 -10.13
C ALA A 255 44.03 -20.32 -10.40
N ALA A 256 43.29 -20.78 -11.43
CA ALA A 256 43.25 -22.19 -11.82
C ALA A 256 44.55 -22.69 -12.47
N GLY A 257 45.31 -21.82 -13.15
CA GLY A 257 46.59 -22.18 -13.77
C GLY A 257 47.81 -22.12 -12.85
N LYS A 258 47.64 -21.87 -11.55
CA LYS A 258 48.71 -21.84 -10.54
C LYS A 258 48.70 -23.07 -9.59
N ASN A 259 47.82 -24.03 -9.85
CA ASN A 259 47.82 -25.37 -9.23
C ASN A 259 48.24 -26.41 -10.28
#